data_AF-A0A0Q5STP0-F1
#
_entry.id   AF-A0A0Q5STP0-F1
#
_cell.length_a   1.000
_cell.length_b   1.000
_cell.length_c   1.000
_cell.angle_alpha   90.00
_cell.angle_beta   90.00
_cell.angle_gamma   90.00
#
_symmetry.space_group_name_H-M   'P 1'
#
loop_
_entity.id
_entity.type
_entity.pdbx_description
1 polymer ?
#
loop_
_entity_poly.entity_id
_entity_poly.type
_entity_poly.pdbx_seq_one_letter_code
_entity_poly.pdbx_strand_id
1 'polypeptide(L)'
;MIKLPCFTVFNLTIFAVKYLTSLLFLFIGCVGSVKRPEKIDKKVSFSVIFGSCFANDTISLFLDEDLIVDKLSIQSDTVLGLAELYISQRLDSNSLLIRYNTKEFLKPPIRLKPAFDLKILKGSETYYFKLNLKSGRLILVDGCQGKIMIRQSKKELWFE
;
A
#
# COMPACT_ATOMS: atom_id res chain seq x y z
N MET A 1 69.41 -16.26 -50.67
CA MET A 1 68.41 -15.17 -50.80
C MET A 1 67.05 -15.76 -50.41
N ILE A 2 66.48 -15.32 -49.29
CA ILE A 2 65.31 -15.94 -48.65
C ILE A 2 64.02 -15.34 -49.23
N LYS A 3 63.03 -16.18 -49.58
CA LYS A 3 61.61 -15.78 -49.67
C LYS A 3 60.71 -16.88 -49.10
N LEU A 4 59.97 -16.52 -48.05
CA LEU A 4 58.89 -17.27 -47.41
C LEU A 4 57.56 -17.10 -48.18
N PRO A 5 56.62 -18.06 -48.07
CA PRO A 5 55.31 -18.00 -48.70
C PRO A 5 54.28 -17.23 -47.86
N CYS A 6 53.36 -16.55 -48.56
CA CYS A 6 52.23 -15.81 -48.00
C CYS A 6 51.02 -16.74 -47.86
N PHE A 7 50.59 -17.02 -46.63
CA PHE A 7 49.38 -17.78 -46.32
C PHE A 7 48.18 -16.82 -46.10
N THR A 8 47.12 -17.06 -46.87
CA THR A 8 45.69 -16.93 -46.54
C THR A 8 45.29 -15.99 -45.39
N VAL A 9 44.69 -14.85 -45.77
CA VAL A 9 43.83 -14.03 -44.90
C VAL A 9 42.44 -13.99 -45.52
N PHE A 10 41.61 -15.00 -45.27
CA PHE A 10 40.17 -14.95 -45.57
C PHE A 10 39.46 -15.98 -44.69
N ASN A 11 39.14 -15.60 -43.45
CA ASN A 11 38.00 -16.13 -42.65
C ASN A 11 38.08 -15.64 -41.20
N LEU A 12 37.91 -14.34 -40.95
CA LEU A 12 37.81 -13.85 -39.57
C LEU A 12 36.80 -12.72 -39.34
N THR A 13 35.97 -12.38 -40.32
CA THR A 13 35.01 -11.26 -40.20
C THR A 13 33.56 -11.69 -40.01
N ILE A 14 33.22 -12.98 -40.16
CA ILE A 14 31.81 -13.43 -40.09
C ILE A 14 31.39 -13.85 -38.66
N PHE A 15 32.32 -14.18 -37.76
CA PHE A 15 31.98 -14.65 -36.42
C PHE A 15 31.65 -13.54 -35.41
N ALA A 16 32.11 -12.30 -35.63
CA ALA A 16 31.94 -11.22 -34.65
C ALA A 16 30.52 -10.63 -34.59
N VAL A 17 29.74 -10.72 -35.69
CA VAL A 17 28.42 -10.07 -35.80
C VAL A 17 27.30 -10.87 -35.11
N LYS A 18 27.45 -12.21 -35.01
CA LYS A 18 26.44 -13.07 -34.36
C LYS A 18 26.39 -12.95 -32.84
N TYR A 19 27.52 -12.68 -32.19
CA TYR A 19 27.57 -12.60 -30.73
C TYR A 19 27.18 -11.23 -30.18
N LEU A 20 27.36 -10.15 -30.96
CA LEU A 20 26.98 -8.80 -30.53
C LEU A 20 25.46 -8.59 -30.49
N THR A 21 24.71 -9.27 -31.36
CA THR A 21 23.24 -9.19 -31.40
C THR A 21 22.57 -10.04 -30.31
N SER A 22 23.27 -11.05 -29.78
CA SER A 22 22.73 -11.91 -28.70
C SER A 22 22.91 -11.30 -27.31
N LEU A 23 23.90 -10.42 -27.11
CA LEU A 23 24.13 -9.74 -25.83
C LEU A 23 23.14 -8.59 -25.56
N LEU A 24 22.50 -8.04 -26.61
CA LEU A 24 21.56 -6.92 -26.50
C LEU A 24 20.17 -7.33 -25.97
N PHE A 25 19.82 -8.62 -26.01
CA PHE A 25 18.50 -9.11 -25.55
C PHE A 25 18.42 -9.43 -24.05
N LEU A 26 19.53 -9.41 -23.31
CA LEU A 26 19.55 -9.72 -21.87
C LEU A 26 19.14 -8.53 -20.96
N PHE A 27 18.90 -7.34 -21.52
CA PHE A 27 18.52 -6.15 -20.75
C PHE A 27 17.01 -5.82 -20.73
N ILE A 28 16.15 -6.63 -21.35
CA ILE A 28 14.69 -6.33 -21.45
C ILE A 28 13.86 -6.98 -20.32
N GLY A 29 14.48 -7.75 -19.43
CA GLY A 29 13.78 -8.70 -18.56
C GLY A 29 13.56 -8.29 -17.11
N CYS A 30 13.47 -7.01 -16.74
CA CYS A 30 13.00 -6.64 -15.40
C CYS A 30 12.14 -5.39 -15.46
N VAL A 31 11.04 -5.47 -16.22
CA VAL A 31 9.90 -4.56 -16.04
C VAL A 31 9.29 -4.95 -14.69
N GLY A 32 9.83 -4.40 -13.62
CA GLY A 32 9.21 -4.46 -12.31
C GLY A 32 7.75 -4.10 -12.50
N SER A 33 6.85 -4.98 -12.04
CA SER A 33 5.43 -4.67 -11.99
C SER A 33 5.26 -3.53 -11.01
N VAL A 34 5.43 -2.30 -11.49
CA VAL A 34 5.01 -1.10 -10.79
C VAL A 34 3.51 -1.26 -10.65
N LYS A 35 3.07 -1.69 -9.47
CA LYS A 35 1.65 -1.76 -9.12
C LYS A 35 1.11 -0.36 -9.39
N ARG A 36 0.31 -0.24 -10.45
CA ARG A 36 -0.39 1.03 -10.74
C ARG A 36 -1.15 1.41 -9.47
N PRO A 37 -1.10 2.68 -9.04
CA PRO A 37 -1.87 3.12 -7.89
C PRO A 37 -3.32 2.75 -8.13
N GLU A 38 -3.88 2.01 -7.18
CA GLU A 38 -5.28 1.58 -7.21
C GLU A 38 -6.13 2.85 -7.17
N LYS A 39 -6.70 3.22 -8.33
CA LYS A 39 -7.65 4.33 -8.42
C LYS A 39 -8.73 4.07 -7.37
N ILE A 40 -8.82 4.95 -6.39
CA ILE A 40 -9.90 4.88 -5.40
C ILE A 40 -11.19 5.06 -6.20
N ASP A 41 -11.96 3.97 -6.28
CA ASP A 41 -13.22 3.92 -7.01
C ASP A 41 -14.09 5.10 -6.54
N LYS A 42 -14.71 5.85 -7.46
CA LYS A 42 -15.62 6.97 -7.13
C LYS A 42 -16.79 6.53 -6.23
N LYS A 43 -16.93 5.22 -6.05
CA LYS A 43 -17.86 4.53 -5.19
C LYS A 43 -17.38 4.37 -3.74
N VAL A 44 -16.24 4.90 -3.30
CA VAL A 44 -15.82 4.82 -1.89
C VAL A 44 -16.56 5.86 -1.03
N SER A 45 -17.26 5.37 0.00
CA SER A 45 -17.85 6.19 1.06
C SER A 45 -16.75 6.80 1.92
N PHE A 46 -15.92 5.95 2.52
CA PHE A 46 -14.73 6.37 3.24
C PHE A 46 -13.72 5.22 3.31
N SER A 47 -12.47 5.55 3.59
CA SER A 47 -11.44 4.58 3.98
C SER A 47 -10.61 5.10 5.13
N VAL A 48 -10.31 4.23 6.09
CA VAL A 48 -9.35 4.44 7.17
C VAL A 48 -8.16 3.51 6.93
N ILE A 49 -6.97 4.10 6.83
CA ILE A 49 -5.71 3.40 6.57
C ILE A 49 -4.81 3.62 7.77
N PHE A 50 -4.28 2.54 8.33
CA PHE A 50 -3.26 2.65 9.38
C PHE A 50 -1.89 2.69 8.73
N GLY A 51 -1.17 3.79 8.95
CA GLY A 51 0.12 4.07 8.34
C GLY A 51 1.29 3.54 9.16
N SER A 52 2.27 4.40 9.39
CA SER A 52 3.57 4.02 9.92
C SER A 52 3.63 3.96 11.46
N CYS A 53 4.72 3.34 11.95
CA CYS A 53 5.15 3.33 13.35
C CYS A 53 4.27 2.55 14.33
N PHE A 54 3.64 1.47 13.85
CA PHE A 54 3.05 0.47 14.74
C PHE A 54 4.04 -0.69 14.96
N ALA A 55 4.29 -1.02 16.22
CA ALA A 55 5.32 -1.99 16.61
C ALA A 55 4.72 -3.14 17.43
N ASN A 56 3.85 -3.94 16.81
CA ASN A 56 3.01 -4.95 17.46
C ASN A 56 2.02 -4.34 18.47
N ASP A 57 1.51 -3.17 18.14
CA ASP A 57 0.56 -2.45 18.98
C ASP A 57 -0.81 -3.12 18.90
N THR A 58 -1.42 -3.38 20.06
CA THR A 58 -2.81 -3.82 20.12
C THR A 58 -3.74 -2.64 19.99
N ILE A 59 -4.63 -2.70 19.00
CA ILE A 59 -5.60 -1.66 18.72
C ILE A 59 -7.05 -2.13 18.77
N SER A 60 -7.89 -1.29 19.34
CA SER A 60 -9.34 -1.36 19.13
C SER A 60 -9.83 -0.05 18.54
N LEU A 61 -10.76 -0.16 17.60
CA LEU A 61 -11.36 0.96 16.89
C LEU A 61 -12.85 1.01 17.17
N PHE A 62 -13.31 2.17 17.63
CA PHE A 62 -14.72 2.47 17.71
C PHE A 62 -15.03 3.64 16.78
N LEU A 63 -16.16 3.53 16.08
CA LEU A 63 -16.77 4.63 15.36
C LEU A 63 -18.10 4.93 16.07
N ASP A 64 -18.18 6.11 16.67
CA ASP A 64 -19.15 6.46 17.70
C ASP A 64 -19.10 5.42 18.85
N GLU A 65 -20.16 4.63 19.02
CA GLU A 65 -20.27 3.59 20.04
C GLU A 65 -20.07 2.17 19.47
N ASP A 66 -19.99 2.04 18.15
CA ASP A 66 -19.88 0.75 17.47
C ASP A 66 -18.42 0.26 17.45
N LEU A 67 -18.20 -0.93 18.01
CA LEU A 67 -16.91 -1.61 17.98
C LEU A 67 -16.62 -2.18 16.58
N ILE A 68 -15.75 -1.48 15.84
CA ILE A 68 -15.39 -1.84 14.46
C ILE A 68 -14.29 -2.89 14.44
N VAL A 69 -13.29 -2.71 15.28
CA VAL A 69 -12.16 -3.64 15.42
C VAL A 69 -11.88 -3.82 16.89
N ASP A 70 -11.71 -5.07 17.34
CA ASP A 70 -11.36 -5.37 18.72
C ASP A 70 -9.98 -6.01 18.82
N LYS A 71 -9.09 -5.37 19.59
CA LYS A 71 -7.79 -5.88 20.03
C LYS A 71 -6.98 -6.59 18.95
N LEU A 72 -6.85 -5.97 17.76
CA LEU A 72 -5.97 -6.48 16.71
C LEU A 72 -4.53 -6.00 16.95
N SER A 73 -3.57 -6.91 16.86
CA SER A 73 -2.15 -6.57 16.99
C SER A 73 -1.58 -6.17 15.64
N ILE A 74 -1.37 -4.88 15.41
CA ILE A 74 -0.87 -4.37 14.13
C ILE A 74 0.63 -4.09 14.19
N GLN A 75 1.29 -4.37 13.07
CA GLN A 75 2.68 -4.03 12.83
C GLN A 75 2.77 -3.29 11.50
N SER A 76 3.54 -2.22 11.45
CA SER A 76 3.86 -1.54 10.20
C SER A 76 4.89 -2.35 9.42
N ASP A 77 4.61 -2.56 8.13
CA ASP A 77 5.62 -2.97 7.16
C ASP A 77 6.62 -1.81 7.00
N THR A 78 7.89 -2.09 7.26
CA THR A 78 8.96 -1.07 7.23
C THR A 78 9.34 -0.62 5.83
N VAL A 79 8.99 -1.41 4.80
CA VAL A 79 9.23 -1.10 3.38
C VAL A 79 8.12 -0.19 2.85
N LEU A 80 6.86 -0.50 3.16
CA LEU A 80 5.70 0.26 2.66
C LEU A 80 5.27 1.41 3.58
N GLY A 81 5.75 1.44 4.84
CA GLY A 81 5.33 2.43 5.82
C GLY A 81 3.84 2.34 6.17
N LEU A 82 3.21 1.18 5.96
CA LEU A 82 1.80 0.95 6.22
C LEU A 82 1.64 -0.20 7.20
N ALA A 83 0.74 -0.03 8.15
CA ALA A 83 0.26 -1.15 8.94
C ALA A 83 -0.73 -1.94 8.10
N GLU A 84 -0.72 -3.25 8.30
CA GLU A 84 -1.65 -4.16 7.65
C GLU A 84 -3.04 -4.05 8.30
N LEU A 85 -3.59 -2.84 8.49
CA LEU A 85 -4.99 -2.61 8.83
C LEU A 85 -5.59 -1.53 7.92
N TYR A 86 -6.65 -1.94 7.23
CA TYR A 86 -7.41 -1.12 6.30
C TYR A 86 -8.91 -1.32 6.55
N ILE A 87 -9.66 -0.23 6.62
CA ILE A 87 -11.11 -0.25 6.81
C ILE A 87 -11.73 0.60 5.72
N SER A 88 -12.75 0.11 5.04
CA SER A 88 -13.37 0.83 3.93
C SER A 88 -14.82 0.47 3.75
N GLN A 89 -15.61 1.45 3.32
CA GLN A 89 -16.98 1.24 2.92
C GLN A 89 -17.18 1.87 1.55
N ARG A 90 -17.89 1.17 0.66
CA ARG A 90 -18.35 1.71 -0.61
C ARG A 90 -19.77 2.27 -0.48
N LEU A 91 -20.13 3.24 -1.31
CA LEU A 91 -21.47 3.85 -1.38
C LEU A 91 -22.52 2.84 -1.83
N ASP A 92 -22.12 1.89 -2.68
CA ASP A 92 -22.98 0.85 -3.24
C ASP A 92 -22.87 -0.50 -2.51
N SER A 93 -22.13 -0.54 -1.40
CA SER A 93 -21.96 -1.76 -0.61
C SER A 93 -22.82 -1.75 0.65
N ASN A 94 -23.44 -2.90 0.92
CA ASN A 94 -24.14 -3.17 2.17
C ASN A 94 -23.21 -3.72 3.25
N SER A 95 -21.90 -3.48 3.14
CA SER A 95 -20.92 -3.95 4.12
C SER A 95 -19.75 -2.99 4.28
N LEU A 96 -19.22 -2.99 5.50
CA LEU A 96 -17.93 -2.44 5.86
C LEU A 96 -16.87 -3.52 5.65
N LEU A 97 -15.87 -3.22 4.83
CA LEU A 97 -14.71 -4.05 4.59
C LEU A 97 -13.62 -3.74 5.62
N ILE A 98 -13.08 -4.77 6.25
CA ILE A 98 -11.94 -4.69 7.16
C ILE A 98 -10.90 -5.69 6.68
N ARG A 99 -9.72 -5.22 6.29
CA ARG A 99 -8.58 -6.06 5.93
C ARG A 99 -7.50 -5.92 6.99
N TYR A 100 -7.04 -7.05 7.52
CA TYR A 100 -6.00 -7.11 8.53
C TYR A 100 -5.06 -8.30 8.34
N ASN A 101 -3.74 -8.09 8.33
CA ASN A 101 -2.69 -9.11 8.16
C ASN A 101 -3.09 -10.22 7.17
N THR A 102 -3.37 -9.85 5.92
CA THR A 102 -3.89 -10.69 4.81
C THR A 102 -5.31 -11.25 4.95
N LYS A 103 -5.94 -11.15 6.12
CA LYS A 103 -7.32 -11.57 6.36
C LYS A 103 -8.29 -10.45 5.98
N GLU A 104 -9.51 -10.86 5.65
CA GLU A 104 -10.58 -9.96 5.28
C GLU A 104 -11.86 -10.31 6.04
N PHE A 105 -12.54 -9.30 6.55
CA PHE A 105 -13.78 -9.41 7.30
C PHE A 105 -14.79 -8.41 6.77
N LEU A 106 -16.05 -8.84 6.73
CA LEU A 106 -17.18 -7.98 6.41
C LEU A 106 -18.00 -7.77 7.67
N LYS A 107 -18.31 -6.51 7.96
CA LYS A 107 -19.28 -6.11 8.99
C LYS A 107 -20.48 -5.42 8.35
N PRO A 108 -21.61 -5.32 9.06
CA PRO A 108 -22.71 -4.46 8.66
C PRO A 108 -22.23 -3.03 8.35
N PRO A 109 -22.89 -2.32 7.42
CA PRO A 109 -22.45 -1.00 6.99
C PRO A 109 -22.73 0.03 8.07
N ILE A 110 -21.86 1.03 8.18
CA ILE A 110 -22.02 2.16 9.09
C ILE A 110 -22.77 3.27 8.37
N ARG A 111 -23.77 3.85 9.04
CA ARG A 111 -24.52 5.00 8.51
C ARG A 111 -23.65 6.25 8.58
N LEU A 112 -23.31 6.83 7.43
CA LEU A 112 -22.52 8.07 7.33
C LEU A 112 -23.24 9.26 7.98
N LYS A 113 -22.64 9.81 9.04
CA LYS A 113 -22.99 11.07 9.69
C LYS A 113 -21.97 12.17 9.32
N PRO A 114 -22.32 13.46 9.48
CA PRO A 114 -21.40 14.56 9.17
C PRO A 114 -20.15 14.62 10.05
N ALA A 115 -20.24 14.07 11.26
CA ALA A 115 -19.18 13.98 12.24
C ALA A 115 -19.29 12.63 12.97
N PHE A 116 -18.15 12.04 13.27
CA PHE A 116 -18.02 10.78 14.00
C PHE A 116 -16.94 10.90 15.07
N ASP A 117 -17.19 10.25 16.21
CA ASP A 117 -16.16 10.11 17.22
C ASP A 117 -15.36 8.83 16.95
N LEU A 118 -14.08 8.99 16.66
CA LEU A 118 -13.14 7.88 16.55
C LEU A 118 -12.44 7.71 17.88
N LYS A 119 -12.58 6.51 18.45
CA LYS A 119 -11.77 6.11 19.60
C LYS A 119 -10.78 5.03 19.15
N ILE A 120 -9.51 5.29 19.40
CA ILE A 120 -8.42 4.33 19.20
C ILE A 120 -7.82 3.99 20.56
N LEU A 121 -7.83 2.72 20.90
CA LEU A 121 -7.02 2.19 21.99
C LEU A 121 -5.68 1.74 21.39
N LYS A 122 -4.55 2.18 21.95
CA LYS A 122 -3.19 1.72 21.57
C LYS A 122 -2.48 1.28 22.84
N GLY A 123 -2.35 -0.03 23.05
CA GLY A 123 -1.88 -0.55 24.34
C GLY A 123 -2.80 -0.11 25.48
N SER A 124 -2.26 0.60 26.48
CA SER A 124 -3.03 1.15 27.61
C SER A 124 -3.59 2.56 27.36
N GLU A 125 -3.20 3.21 26.27
CA GLU A 125 -3.56 4.59 25.98
C GLU A 125 -4.83 4.67 25.13
N THR A 126 -5.62 5.72 25.37
CA THR A 126 -6.84 5.98 24.62
C THR A 126 -6.76 7.32 23.93
N TYR A 127 -7.06 7.32 22.64
CA TYR A 127 -7.05 8.49 21.78
C TYR A 127 -8.43 8.74 21.21
N TYR A 128 -8.87 9.99 21.22
CA TYR A 128 -10.18 10.42 20.73
C TYR A 128 -10.02 11.46 19.63
N PHE A 129 -10.72 11.27 18.52
CA PHE A 129 -10.68 12.18 17.38
C PHE A 129 -12.06 12.40 16.80
N LYS A 130 -12.34 13.63 16.36
CA LYS A 130 -13.53 13.92 15.56
C LYS A 130 -13.20 13.79 14.08
N LEU A 131 -13.88 12.86 13.42
CA LEU A 131 -13.73 12.61 12.00
C LEU A 131 -14.90 13.16 11.20
N ASN A 132 -14.62 13.58 9.97
CA ASN A 132 -15.65 13.91 8.99
C ASN A 132 -15.69 12.82 7.92
N LEU A 133 -16.56 11.81 8.08
CA LEU A 133 -16.71 10.71 7.13
C LEU A 133 -17.65 11.04 5.96
N LYS A 134 -17.63 12.29 5.46
CA LYS A 134 -18.30 12.60 4.18
C LYS A 134 -17.80 11.66 3.07
N SER A 135 -18.64 11.41 2.08
CA SER A 135 -18.29 10.55 0.93
C SER A 135 -16.96 10.95 0.29
N GLY A 136 -16.15 9.94 -0.07
CA GLY A 136 -14.85 10.09 -0.73
C GLY A 136 -13.70 10.49 0.20
N ARG A 137 -13.85 10.32 1.51
CA ARG A 137 -12.80 10.67 2.48
C ARG A 137 -11.84 9.53 2.72
N LEU A 138 -10.55 9.87 2.67
CA LEU A 138 -9.47 9.00 3.13
C LEU A 138 -8.92 9.55 4.43
N ILE A 139 -8.80 8.67 5.42
CA ILE A 139 -8.26 8.95 6.74
C ILE A 139 -7.01 8.11 6.93
N LEU A 140 -5.88 8.75 7.13
CA LEU A 140 -4.63 8.09 7.50
C LEU A 140 -4.43 8.24 9.01
N VAL A 141 -4.14 7.13 9.68
CA VAL A 141 -3.87 7.04 11.11
C VAL A 141 -2.42 6.59 11.30
N ASP A 142 -1.56 7.47 11.79
CA ASP A 142 -0.15 7.20 12.04
C ASP A 142 0.12 7.06 13.53
N GLY A 143 0.97 6.11 13.93
CA GLY A 143 1.30 5.81 15.33
C GLY A 143 2.64 6.34 15.82
N CYS A 144 3.28 7.25 15.06
CA CYS A 144 4.65 7.68 15.31
C CYS A 144 4.81 8.54 16.57
N GLN A 145 6.03 8.55 17.12
CA GLN A 145 6.41 9.35 18.31
C GLN A 145 5.56 9.07 19.55
N GLY A 146 5.05 7.84 19.69
CA GLY A 146 4.22 7.46 20.84
C GLY A 146 2.88 8.19 20.91
N LYS A 147 2.40 8.75 19.80
CA LYS A 147 1.08 9.39 19.69
C LYS A 147 0.36 8.88 18.46
N ILE A 148 -0.98 8.98 18.47
CA ILE A 148 -1.78 8.80 17.26
C ILE A 148 -1.96 10.15 16.58
N MET A 149 -1.62 10.22 15.29
CA MET A 149 -1.90 11.34 14.41
C MET A 149 -2.92 10.95 13.36
N ILE A 150 -3.86 11.85 13.05
CA ILE A 150 -4.86 11.64 12.00
C ILE A 150 -4.72 12.70 10.93
N ARG A 151 -4.66 12.25 9.67
CA ARG A 151 -4.70 13.10 8.48
C ARG A 151 -5.93 12.75 7.66
N GLN A 152 -6.69 13.75 7.23
CA GLN A 152 -7.90 13.56 6.43
C GLN A 152 -7.74 14.24 5.07
N SER A 153 -7.95 13.49 3.99
CA SER A 153 -7.89 14.01 2.61
C SER A 153 -9.21 13.77 1.86
N LYS A 154 -9.49 14.62 0.86
CA LYS A 154 -10.60 14.45 -0.11
C LYS A 154 -10.18 13.73 -1.39
N LYS A 155 -8.87 13.53 -1.62
CA LYS A 155 -8.31 12.94 -2.84
C LYS A 155 -7.15 12.02 -2.49
N GLU A 156 -6.91 11.04 -3.38
CA GLU A 156 -5.89 10.00 -3.35
C GLU A 156 -4.63 10.41 -2.57
N LEU A 157 -4.25 9.59 -1.58
CA LEU A 157 -2.89 9.61 -1.09
C LEU A 157 -2.04 8.87 -2.12
N TRP A 158 -1.11 9.60 -2.70
CA TRP A 158 -0.03 9.03 -3.49
C TRP A 158 0.95 8.43 -2.48
N PHE A 159 1.10 7.11 -2.50
CA PHE A 159 2.24 6.45 -1.89
C PHE A 159 3.33 6.48 -2.97
N GLU A 160 4.32 7.37 -2.80
CA GLU A 160 5.56 7.36 -3.59
C GLU A 160 6.49 6.25 -3.10
#